data_AF-A0A182SF20-F1
#
_entry.id   AF-A0A182SF20-F1
#
_cell.length_a   1.000
_cell.length_b   1.000
_cell.length_c   1.000
_cell.angle_alpha   90.00
_cell.angle_beta   90.00
_cell.angle_gamma   90.00
#
_symmetry.space_group_name_H-M   'P 1'
#
loop_
_entity.id
_entity.type
_entity.pdbx_description
1 polymer ?
#
loop_
_entity_poly.entity_id
_entity_poly.type
_entity_poly.pdbx_seq_one_letter_code
_entity_poly.pdbx_strand_id
1 'polypeptide(L)'
;MFDHTFAEASIRKECVQNFWKAIDIYLFKTHVINKKLFGVKNVAIIPFKRATASEDMGEFLLDRMIETRVDCFEEESRRILIAQGYQAQENKPTSCSIDLLSQHDHDGAVVLNRLLPKNIAVFQPIDVVCLIVSQEKLSIRCKSTDKRDERSFHWMQTVLLEKMQRWMESSIPTDATGTSTAAVQSLALVDDLQEYNCLFNELKQKYGLSMVSIWPECTDPQKFVFEDIAIAAYLLMLWKKERTATGIVQLQSFVDIGCGNGLLVYILASEGHRGYGIDLRKRKLWDLFPSELKIDLRVETIVPSDASLFPTIDWIIGNHSDELSPWIPVIAARSSYRCRFFLLPCCAYEFDGSKYQRQNCSLSQYGDFLNYATEIARVCGFHVEMDRLRIPSTKRTCLVGSK
;
A
#
# COMPACT_ATOMS: atom_id res chain seq x y z
N MET A 1 -19.93 -30.35 -11.17
CA MET A 1 -20.86 -29.71 -12.12
C MET A 1 -21.23 -28.34 -11.56
N PHE A 2 -20.61 -27.30 -12.09
CA PHE A 2 -20.89 -25.90 -11.75
C PHE A 2 -21.33 -25.23 -13.07
N ASP A 3 -22.64 -25.24 -13.34
CA ASP A 3 -23.25 -24.89 -14.64
C ASP A 3 -23.56 -23.39 -14.83
N HIS A 4 -22.96 -22.46 -14.07
CA HIS A 4 -23.44 -21.07 -14.10
C HIS A 4 -22.33 -20.04 -14.27
N THR A 5 -22.43 -19.26 -15.35
CA THR A 5 -21.82 -17.94 -15.51
C THR A 5 -22.19 -17.07 -14.31
N PHE A 6 -21.20 -16.68 -13.50
CA PHE A 6 -21.38 -16.00 -12.21
C PHE A 6 -21.89 -14.56 -12.33
N ALA A 7 -21.51 -13.88 -13.41
CA ALA A 7 -21.97 -12.57 -13.82
C ALA A 7 -21.52 -12.34 -15.26
N GLU A 8 -22.43 -11.87 -16.11
CA GLU A 8 -22.13 -11.48 -17.48
C GLU A 8 -22.65 -10.05 -17.66
N ALA A 9 -21.79 -9.16 -18.11
CA ALA A 9 -22.12 -7.76 -18.34
C ALA A 9 -21.55 -7.35 -19.68
N SER A 10 -22.42 -6.93 -20.61
CA SER A 10 -21.99 -6.39 -21.89
C SER A 10 -21.23 -5.08 -21.68
N ILE A 11 -19.96 -5.05 -22.09
CA ILE A 11 -19.10 -3.89 -21.93
C ILE A 11 -19.41 -2.92 -23.07
N ARG A 12 -19.67 -1.64 -22.75
CA ARG A 12 -19.79 -0.58 -23.78
C ARG A 12 -18.46 -0.44 -24.50
N LYS A 13 -18.48 -0.28 -25.83
CA LYS A 13 -17.26 -0.15 -26.67
C LYS A 13 -16.31 0.95 -26.19
N GLU A 14 -16.84 2.02 -25.60
CA GLU A 14 -16.09 3.15 -25.06
C GLU A 14 -15.32 2.82 -23.77
N CYS A 15 -15.71 1.76 -23.05
CA CYS A 15 -15.14 1.39 -21.75
C CYS A 15 -14.10 0.25 -21.83
N VAL A 16 -13.77 -0.26 -23.02
CA VAL A 16 -12.90 -1.45 -23.20
C VAL A 16 -11.50 -1.23 -22.63
N GLN A 17 -10.92 -0.03 -22.76
CA GLN A 17 -9.63 0.28 -22.14
C GLN A 17 -9.71 0.28 -20.60
N ASN A 18 -10.82 0.76 -20.03
CA ASN A 18 -11.01 0.77 -18.57
C ASN A 18 -11.34 -0.63 -18.04
N PHE A 19 -11.94 -1.50 -18.86
CA PHE A 19 -12.14 -2.91 -18.53
C PHE A 19 -10.81 -3.58 -18.23
N TRP A 20 -9.83 -3.50 -19.13
CA TRP A 20 -8.52 -4.13 -18.92
C TRP A 20 -7.80 -3.62 -17.68
N LYS A 21 -7.89 -2.31 -17.39
CA LYS A 21 -7.36 -1.72 -16.15
C LYS A 21 -8.08 -2.21 -14.90
N ALA A 22 -9.40 -2.37 -14.95
CA ALA A 22 -10.18 -2.91 -13.84
C ALA A 22 -9.84 -4.40 -13.58
N ILE A 23 -9.61 -5.16 -14.66
CA ILE A 23 -9.13 -6.54 -14.58
C ILE A 23 -7.75 -6.61 -13.93
N ASP A 24 -6.83 -5.71 -14.30
CA ASP A 24 -5.51 -5.63 -13.66
C ASP A 24 -5.60 -5.33 -12.16
N ILE A 25 -6.51 -4.44 -11.74
CA ILE A 25 -6.74 -4.17 -10.32
C ILE A 25 -7.26 -5.44 -9.62
N TYR A 26 -8.18 -6.17 -10.23
CA TYR A 26 -8.69 -7.41 -9.66
C TYR A 26 -7.61 -8.49 -9.54
N LEU A 27 -6.83 -8.71 -10.60
CA LEU A 27 -5.86 -9.79 -10.67
C LEU A 27 -4.59 -9.51 -9.88
N PHE A 28 -4.08 -8.27 -9.91
CA PHE A 28 -2.77 -7.94 -9.34
C PHE A 28 -2.86 -7.05 -8.10
N LYS A 29 -4.04 -6.48 -7.81
CA LYS A 29 -4.29 -5.63 -6.63
C LYS A 29 -5.53 -6.06 -5.86
N THR A 30 -5.84 -7.36 -5.80
CA THR A 30 -7.05 -7.91 -5.16
C THR A 30 -7.24 -7.45 -3.71
N HIS A 31 -6.15 -7.17 -2.99
CA HIS A 31 -6.14 -6.66 -1.61
C HIS A 31 -6.79 -5.26 -1.46
N VAL A 32 -6.88 -4.47 -2.54
CA VAL A 32 -7.62 -3.20 -2.57
C VAL A 32 -9.13 -3.43 -2.48
N ILE A 33 -9.59 -4.55 -3.01
CA ILE A 33 -11.00 -4.92 -3.13
C ILE A 33 -11.46 -5.68 -1.89
N ASN A 34 -10.64 -6.64 -1.47
CA ASN A 34 -10.90 -7.50 -0.33
C ASN A 34 -9.90 -7.22 0.78
N LYS A 35 -10.35 -6.45 1.80
CA LYS A 35 -9.54 -6.07 2.96
C LYS A 35 -9.06 -7.25 3.81
N LYS A 36 -9.60 -8.46 3.61
CA LYS A 36 -9.15 -9.70 4.29
C LYS A 36 -7.87 -10.28 3.66
N LEU A 37 -7.57 -9.88 2.42
CA LEU A 37 -6.32 -10.22 1.74
C LEU A 37 -5.28 -9.12 1.98
N PHE A 38 -4.01 -9.50 2.13
CA PHE A 38 -2.92 -8.51 2.21
C PHE A 38 -2.25 -8.30 0.85
N GLY A 39 -2.34 -9.31 -0.02
CA GLY A 39 -1.70 -9.28 -1.32
C GLY A 39 -2.15 -10.42 -2.22
N VAL A 40 -1.63 -10.40 -3.44
CA VAL A 40 -1.79 -11.45 -4.43
C VAL A 40 -0.41 -11.70 -5.03
N LYS A 41 -0.01 -12.97 -5.10
CA LYS A 41 1.19 -13.40 -5.81
C LYS A 41 0.76 -13.99 -7.14
N ASN A 42 1.23 -13.41 -8.24
CA ASN A 42 1.04 -14.02 -9.54
C ASN A 42 1.97 -15.25 -9.66
N VAL A 43 1.38 -16.40 -10.00
CA VAL A 43 2.10 -17.68 -10.13
C VAL A 43 2.42 -17.95 -11.61
N ALA A 44 1.45 -17.71 -12.49
CA ALA A 44 1.62 -17.85 -13.94
C ALA A 44 0.70 -16.90 -14.72
N ILE A 45 1.16 -16.47 -15.90
CA ILE A 45 0.39 -15.78 -16.93
C ILE A 45 0.72 -16.46 -18.26
N ILE A 46 -0.29 -16.96 -18.94
CA ILE A 46 -0.15 -17.68 -20.22
C ILE A 46 -1.04 -16.98 -21.25
N PRO A 47 -0.48 -16.06 -22.04
CA PRO A 47 -1.17 -15.47 -23.18
C PRO A 47 -1.43 -16.53 -24.25
N PHE A 48 -2.58 -16.47 -24.91
CA PHE A 48 -2.92 -17.37 -26.00
C PHE A 48 -3.55 -16.63 -27.19
N LYS A 49 -3.42 -17.24 -28.37
CA LYS A 49 -4.04 -16.82 -29.62
C LYS A 49 -4.86 -17.96 -30.22
N ARG A 50 -6.06 -17.67 -30.72
CA ARG A 50 -7.01 -18.62 -31.31
C ARG A 50 -6.62 -18.84 -32.78
N ALA A 51 -6.43 -20.10 -33.18
CA ALA A 51 -6.07 -20.42 -34.56
C ALA A 51 -7.27 -20.48 -35.52
N THR A 52 -8.48 -20.75 -35.03
CA THR A 52 -9.72 -20.86 -35.83
C THR A 52 -10.96 -20.37 -35.07
N ALA A 53 -11.90 -19.74 -35.79
CA ALA A 53 -13.18 -19.27 -35.25
C ALA A 53 -14.15 -20.45 -35.02
N SER A 54 -14.00 -21.17 -33.92
CA SER A 54 -15.04 -22.10 -33.44
C SER A 54 -15.71 -21.59 -32.18
N GLU A 55 -16.94 -22.08 -31.94
CA GLU A 55 -17.84 -21.70 -30.85
C GLU A 55 -17.24 -21.82 -29.45
N ASP A 56 -17.90 -21.16 -28.51
CA ASP A 56 -17.44 -20.70 -27.20
C ASP A 56 -17.09 -21.85 -26.21
N MET A 57 -15.87 -22.38 -26.31
CA MET A 57 -15.35 -23.48 -25.46
C MET A 57 -14.65 -23.00 -24.17
N GLY A 58 -14.82 -21.74 -23.77
CA GLY A 58 -14.09 -21.14 -22.64
C GLY A 58 -14.30 -21.84 -21.29
N GLU A 59 -15.51 -22.31 -21.01
CA GLU A 59 -15.82 -22.96 -19.73
C GLU A 59 -15.14 -24.32 -19.59
N PHE A 60 -15.10 -25.11 -20.67
CA PHE A 60 -14.45 -26.43 -20.68
C PHE A 60 -12.92 -26.34 -20.49
N LEU A 61 -12.30 -25.28 -21.02
CA LEU A 61 -10.87 -25.01 -20.80
C LEU A 61 -10.57 -24.77 -19.32
N LEU A 62 -11.41 -23.97 -18.66
CA LEU A 62 -11.22 -23.60 -17.26
C LEU A 62 -11.42 -24.80 -16.32
N ASP A 63 -12.39 -25.67 -16.61
CA ASP A 63 -12.61 -26.94 -15.91
C ASP A 63 -11.33 -27.79 -15.87
N ARG A 64 -10.71 -28.01 -17.03
CA ARG A 64 -9.50 -28.84 -17.14
C ARG A 64 -8.28 -28.21 -16.47
N MET A 65 -8.17 -26.88 -16.48
CA MET A 65 -7.04 -26.16 -15.88
C MET A 65 -7.09 -26.11 -14.35
N ILE A 66 -8.27 -26.19 -13.73
CA ILE A 66 -8.38 -26.20 -12.26
C ILE A 66 -7.90 -27.51 -11.66
N GLU A 67 -8.13 -28.62 -12.35
CA GLU A 67 -7.71 -29.95 -11.95
C GLU A 67 -6.18 -30.09 -11.96
N THR A 68 -5.49 -29.22 -12.71
CA THR A 68 -4.05 -29.20 -12.85
C THR A 68 -3.34 -28.89 -11.51
N ARG A 69 -2.24 -29.60 -11.22
CA ARG A 69 -1.40 -29.30 -10.04
C ARG A 69 -0.65 -27.98 -10.26
N VAL A 70 -0.46 -27.22 -9.17
CA VAL A 70 0.17 -25.88 -9.23
C VAL A 70 1.61 -25.95 -9.74
N ASP A 71 2.36 -26.98 -9.34
CA ASP A 71 3.78 -27.14 -9.68
C ASP A 71 4.00 -27.40 -11.18
N CYS A 72 3.00 -27.96 -11.88
CA CYS A 72 3.03 -28.24 -13.31
C CYS A 72 2.02 -27.37 -14.10
N PHE A 73 1.45 -26.34 -13.47
CA PHE A 73 0.32 -25.59 -14.03
C PHE A 73 0.69 -24.96 -15.37
N GLU A 74 1.87 -24.34 -15.46
CA GLU A 74 2.30 -23.65 -16.67
C GLU A 74 2.44 -24.61 -17.86
N GLU A 75 3.11 -25.75 -17.68
CA GLU A 75 3.32 -26.75 -18.75
C GLU A 75 2.02 -27.41 -19.18
N GLU A 76 1.18 -27.81 -18.22
CA GLU A 76 -0.02 -28.58 -18.52
C GLU A 76 -1.15 -27.68 -19.06
N SER A 77 -1.28 -26.44 -18.57
CA SER A 77 -2.19 -25.46 -19.18
C SER A 77 -1.79 -25.14 -20.63
N ARG A 78 -0.49 -25.09 -20.95
CA ARG A 78 -0.01 -24.94 -22.35
C ARG A 78 -0.41 -26.15 -23.20
N ARG A 79 -0.23 -27.38 -22.69
CA ARG A 79 -0.66 -28.60 -23.40
C ARG A 79 -2.16 -28.60 -23.66
N ILE A 80 -2.96 -28.20 -22.66
CA ILE A 80 -4.41 -28.08 -22.79
C ILE A 80 -4.78 -27.06 -23.89
N LEU A 81 -4.13 -25.91 -23.91
CA LEU A 81 -4.34 -24.88 -24.93
C LEU A 81 -3.99 -25.39 -26.33
N ILE A 82 -2.80 -25.99 -26.50
CA ILE A 82 -2.35 -26.54 -27.79
C ILE A 82 -3.27 -27.66 -28.28
N ALA A 83 -3.67 -28.58 -27.38
CA ALA A 83 -4.58 -29.68 -27.70
C ALA A 83 -5.98 -29.20 -28.12
N GLN A 84 -6.33 -27.94 -27.84
CA GLN A 84 -7.61 -27.33 -28.22
C GLN A 84 -7.45 -26.32 -29.38
N GLY A 85 -6.30 -26.29 -30.05
CA GLY A 85 -6.06 -25.45 -31.22
C GLY A 85 -5.67 -24.01 -30.92
N TYR A 86 -5.22 -23.71 -29.70
CA TYR A 86 -4.69 -22.39 -29.33
C TYR A 86 -3.16 -22.37 -29.42
N GLN A 87 -2.61 -21.26 -29.90
CA GLN A 87 -1.18 -20.97 -29.83
C GLN A 87 -0.88 -20.30 -28.48
N ALA A 88 -0.09 -20.94 -27.62
CA ALA A 88 0.36 -20.37 -26.35
C ALA A 88 1.81 -19.86 -26.47
N GLN A 89 2.08 -18.64 -26.03
CA GLN A 89 3.40 -18.01 -26.20
C GLN A 89 4.43 -18.53 -25.18
N GLU A 90 5.58 -19.04 -25.63
CA GLU A 90 6.60 -19.68 -24.76
C GLU A 90 7.32 -18.74 -23.79
N ASN A 91 7.43 -17.45 -24.11
CA ASN A 91 8.19 -16.50 -23.31
C ASN A 91 7.33 -15.92 -22.16
N LYS A 92 7.85 -15.96 -20.93
CA LYS A 92 7.28 -15.22 -19.80
C LYS A 92 7.17 -13.73 -20.17
N PRO A 93 5.98 -13.12 -20.10
CA PRO A 93 5.87 -11.69 -20.39
C PRO A 93 6.67 -10.89 -19.35
N THR A 94 7.45 -9.92 -19.83
CA THR A 94 8.25 -8.98 -19.02
C THR A 94 7.39 -8.05 -18.16
N SER A 95 6.09 -7.98 -18.46
CA SER A 95 5.08 -7.14 -17.82
C SER A 95 3.95 -8.02 -17.28
N CYS A 96 3.60 -7.85 -16.01
CA CYS A 96 2.47 -8.54 -15.38
C CYS A 96 1.11 -7.88 -15.65
N SER A 97 0.99 -6.95 -16.61
CA SER A 97 -0.28 -6.24 -16.88
C SER A 97 -1.03 -6.87 -18.05
N ILE A 98 -2.29 -7.26 -17.84
CA ILE A 98 -3.19 -7.73 -18.89
C ILE A 98 -3.59 -6.56 -19.82
N ASP A 99 -3.64 -5.31 -19.33
CA ASP A 99 -3.88 -4.13 -20.17
C ASP A 99 -2.80 -4.00 -21.27
N LEU A 100 -1.52 -4.18 -20.91
CA LEU A 100 -0.43 -4.20 -21.90
C LEU A 100 -0.51 -5.41 -22.84
N LEU A 101 -0.90 -6.58 -22.34
CA LEU A 101 -1.08 -7.78 -23.18
C LEU A 101 -2.26 -7.65 -24.16
N SER A 102 -3.31 -6.91 -23.80
CA SER A 102 -4.46 -6.65 -24.67
C SER A 102 -4.15 -5.71 -25.84
N GLN A 103 -3.07 -4.92 -25.73
CA GLN A 103 -2.56 -4.07 -26.81
C GLN A 103 -1.69 -4.85 -27.80
N HIS A 104 -1.24 -6.05 -27.42
CA HIS A 104 -0.59 -7.00 -28.30
C HIS A 104 -1.62 -7.95 -28.93
N ASP A 105 -1.32 -8.51 -30.10
CA ASP A 105 -2.23 -9.31 -30.96
C ASP A 105 -2.54 -10.71 -30.35
N HIS A 106 -3.15 -10.72 -29.15
CA HIS A 106 -3.52 -11.90 -28.39
C HIS A 106 -5.04 -11.96 -28.17
N ASP A 107 -5.61 -13.16 -28.24
CA ASP A 107 -7.04 -13.40 -28.06
C ASP A 107 -7.44 -13.64 -26.60
N GLY A 108 -6.49 -13.69 -25.67
CA GLY A 108 -6.78 -13.90 -24.25
C GLY A 108 -5.57 -14.31 -23.41
N ALA A 109 -5.80 -14.52 -22.11
CA ALA A 109 -4.79 -14.99 -21.19
C ALA A 109 -5.38 -15.89 -20.10
N VAL A 110 -4.60 -16.90 -19.68
CA VAL A 110 -4.86 -17.69 -18.47
C VAL A 110 -3.92 -17.19 -17.37
N VAL A 111 -4.48 -16.87 -16.21
CA VAL A 111 -3.74 -16.33 -15.07
C VAL A 111 -3.97 -17.20 -13.85
N LEU A 112 -2.89 -17.65 -13.22
CA LEU A 112 -2.93 -18.30 -11.92
C LEU A 112 -2.42 -17.32 -10.86
N ASN A 113 -3.28 -17.01 -9.90
CA ASN A 113 -2.98 -16.11 -8.79
C ASN A 113 -3.13 -16.82 -7.46
N ARG A 114 -2.16 -16.61 -6.56
CA ARG A 114 -2.22 -17.02 -5.17
C ARG A 114 -2.65 -15.85 -4.31
N LEU A 115 -3.87 -15.92 -3.78
CA LEU A 115 -4.41 -14.94 -2.86
C LEU A 115 -3.86 -15.18 -1.45
N LEU A 116 -3.30 -14.13 -0.84
CA LEU A 116 -2.63 -14.22 0.44
C LEU A 116 -3.49 -13.56 1.54
N PRO A 117 -4.00 -14.34 2.52
CA PRO A 117 -4.86 -13.82 3.57
C PRO A 117 -4.06 -13.07 4.64
N LYS A 118 -4.63 -11.98 5.19
CA LYS A 118 -4.00 -11.18 6.27
C LYS A 118 -3.76 -11.98 7.54
N ASN A 119 -4.60 -12.97 7.81
CA ASN A 119 -4.52 -13.78 9.02
C ASN A 119 -4.08 -15.19 8.65
N ILE A 120 -2.78 -15.36 8.41
CA ILE A 120 -2.15 -16.60 7.95
C ILE A 120 -2.30 -17.72 8.99
N ALA A 121 -2.45 -17.37 10.27
CA ALA A 121 -2.69 -18.35 11.34
C ALA A 121 -4.06 -19.02 11.27
N VAL A 122 -5.03 -18.41 10.58
CA VAL A 122 -6.42 -18.90 10.49
C VAL A 122 -6.76 -19.35 9.07
N PHE A 123 -6.23 -18.67 8.05
CA PHE A 123 -6.59 -18.93 6.66
C PHE A 123 -5.35 -19.31 5.83
N GLN A 124 -5.51 -20.35 5.02
CA GLN A 124 -4.48 -20.76 4.05
C GLN A 124 -4.55 -19.91 2.78
N PRO A 125 -3.43 -19.74 2.05
CA PRO A 125 -3.43 -19.15 0.73
C PRO A 125 -4.37 -19.90 -0.23
N ILE A 126 -5.05 -19.15 -1.09
CA ILE A 126 -6.02 -19.71 -2.05
C ILE A 126 -5.50 -19.48 -3.46
N ASP A 127 -5.44 -20.53 -4.26
CA ASP A 127 -5.07 -20.46 -5.66
C ASP A 127 -6.32 -20.27 -6.55
N VAL A 128 -6.29 -19.24 -7.38
CA VAL A 128 -7.39 -18.81 -8.25
C VAL A 128 -6.91 -18.81 -9.69
N VAL A 129 -7.64 -19.52 -10.55
CA VAL A 129 -7.40 -19.57 -12.00
C VAL A 129 -8.41 -18.64 -12.67
N CYS A 130 -7.90 -17.71 -13.47
CA CYS A 130 -8.68 -16.77 -14.25
C CYS A 130 -8.44 -17.03 -15.73
N LEU A 131 -9.52 -17.22 -16.49
CA LEU A 131 -9.50 -17.22 -17.95
C LEU A 131 -10.10 -15.92 -18.45
N ILE A 132 -9.34 -15.28 -19.32
CA ILE A 132 -9.64 -14.00 -19.89
C ILE A 132 -9.70 -14.21 -21.39
N VAL A 133 -10.87 -13.99 -22.00
CA VAL A 133 -11.03 -14.05 -23.46
C VAL A 133 -11.20 -12.63 -23.95
N SER A 134 -10.32 -12.21 -24.87
CA SER A 134 -10.41 -10.91 -25.53
C SER A 134 -11.74 -10.86 -26.27
N GLN A 135 -12.53 -9.84 -25.90
CA GLN A 135 -13.75 -9.34 -26.52
C GLN A 135 -15.05 -9.43 -25.73
N GLU A 136 -15.26 -10.25 -24.69
CA GLU A 136 -16.57 -10.18 -23.99
C GLU A 136 -16.69 -10.81 -22.59
N LYS A 137 -15.77 -11.69 -22.18
CA LYS A 137 -15.99 -12.52 -20.98
C LYS A 137 -14.73 -12.71 -20.12
N LEU A 138 -14.85 -12.35 -18.84
CA LEU A 138 -13.93 -12.76 -17.78
C LEU A 138 -14.54 -13.93 -17.02
N SER A 139 -13.85 -15.07 -16.98
CA SER A 139 -14.26 -16.24 -16.20
C SER A 139 -13.25 -16.52 -15.10
N ILE A 140 -13.69 -16.46 -13.84
CA ILE A 140 -12.83 -16.68 -12.67
C ILE A 140 -13.28 -17.96 -11.98
N ARG A 141 -12.34 -18.83 -11.62
CA ARG A 141 -12.62 -20.00 -10.80
C ARG A 141 -11.55 -20.23 -9.74
N CYS A 142 -12.01 -20.66 -8.57
CA CYS A 142 -11.19 -20.83 -7.39
C CYS A 142 -10.95 -22.32 -7.13
N LYS A 143 -9.71 -22.68 -6.82
CA LYS A 143 -9.36 -24.04 -6.38
C LYS A 143 -9.61 -24.16 -4.87
N SER A 144 -10.88 -24.15 -4.47
CA SER A 144 -11.28 -24.34 -3.07
C SER A 144 -11.70 -25.79 -2.81
N THR A 145 -11.29 -26.33 -1.67
CA THR A 145 -11.69 -27.66 -1.17
C THR A 145 -13.07 -27.66 -0.51
N ASP A 146 -13.62 -26.49 -0.18
CA ASP A 146 -14.88 -26.37 0.56
C ASP A 146 -16.10 -26.20 -0.33
N LYS A 147 -17.16 -26.94 0.02
CA LYS A 147 -18.46 -26.92 -0.65
C LYS A 147 -19.10 -25.53 -0.55
N ARG A 148 -19.63 -25.06 -1.70
CA ARG A 148 -20.54 -23.92 -1.93
C ARG A 148 -20.85 -23.06 -0.69
N ASP A 149 -20.14 -21.95 -0.54
CA ASP A 149 -20.47 -20.90 0.43
C ASP A 149 -21.29 -19.79 -0.25
N GLU A 150 -22.61 -19.81 -0.05
CA GLU A 150 -23.57 -18.85 -0.65
C GLU A 150 -23.26 -17.40 -0.28
N ARG A 151 -22.63 -17.15 0.87
CA ARG A 151 -22.22 -15.80 1.30
C ARG A 151 -21.12 -15.22 0.43
N SER A 152 -20.17 -16.07 0.01
CA SER A 152 -19.10 -15.69 -0.90
C SER A 152 -19.64 -15.38 -2.30
N PHE A 153 -20.65 -16.15 -2.75
CA PHE A 153 -21.36 -15.90 -4.01
C PHE A 153 -22.09 -14.56 -4.00
N HIS A 154 -22.86 -14.27 -2.95
CA HIS A 154 -23.57 -13.01 -2.82
C HIS A 154 -22.62 -11.80 -2.81
N TRP A 155 -21.46 -11.91 -2.14
CA TRP A 155 -20.46 -10.84 -2.14
C TRP A 155 -19.84 -10.59 -3.52
N MET A 156 -19.55 -11.64 -4.29
CA MET A 156 -19.02 -11.48 -5.65
C MET A 156 -20.02 -10.76 -6.56
N GLN A 157 -21.30 -11.12 -6.49
CA GLN A 157 -22.33 -10.54 -7.33
C GLN A 157 -22.68 -9.10 -6.94
N THR A 158 -22.76 -8.80 -5.64
CA THR A 158 -23.24 -7.49 -5.16
C THR A 158 -22.14 -6.48 -4.89
N VAL A 159 -20.94 -6.91 -4.50
CA VAL A 159 -19.85 -6.00 -4.10
C VAL A 159 -18.76 -5.93 -5.16
N LEU A 160 -18.27 -7.07 -5.63
CA LEU A 160 -17.18 -7.10 -6.60
C LEU A 160 -17.65 -6.58 -7.96
N LEU A 161 -18.75 -7.11 -8.48
CA LEU A 161 -19.26 -6.73 -9.80
C LEU A 161 -19.63 -5.24 -9.85
N GLU A 162 -20.35 -4.72 -8.85
CA GLU A 162 -20.67 -3.28 -8.78
C GLU A 162 -19.41 -2.42 -8.74
N LYS A 163 -18.37 -2.82 -8.00
CA LYS A 163 -17.10 -2.07 -7.95
C LYS A 163 -16.38 -2.11 -9.28
N MET A 164 -16.36 -3.27 -9.95
CA MET A 164 -15.77 -3.40 -11.28
C MET A 164 -16.52 -2.53 -12.29
N GLN A 165 -17.86 -2.53 -12.29
CA GLN A 165 -18.67 -1.65 -13.12
C GLN A 165 -18.34 -0.17 -12.88
N ARG A 166 -18.29 0.25 -11.62
CA ARG A 166 -17.88 1.62 -11.27
C ARG A 166 -16.47 1.95 -11.75
N TRP A 167 -15.51 1.02 -11.70
CA TRP A 167 -14.14 1.26 -12.23
C TRP A 167 -14.09 1.31 -13.75
N MET A 168 -14.91 0.51 -14.43
CA MET A 168 -15.04 0.53 -15.89
C MET A 168 -15.65 1.85 -16.38
N GLU A 169 -16.65 2.34 -15.65
CA GLU A 169 -17.38 3.59 -15.95
C GLU A 169 -16.66 4.84 -15.44
N SER A 170 -15.82 4.72 -14.42
CA SER A 170 -15.03 5.86 -13.95
C SER A 170 -13.99 6.23 -14.99
N SER A 171 -14.14 7.39 -15.62
CA SER A 171 -13.00 8.14 -16.10
C SER A 171 -12.03 8.31 -14.93
N ILE A 172 -10.75 8.03 -15.17
CA ILE A 172 -9.64 8.03 -14.20
C ILE A 172 -9.93 9.02 -13.07
N PRO A 173 -10.15 8.57 -11.82
CA PRO A 173 -10.31 9.50 -10.73
C PRO A 173 -9.01 10.29 -10.63
N THR A 174 -9.04 11.58 -10.95
CA THR A 174 -8.03 12.53 -10.52
C THR A 174 -8.08 12.52 -9.01
N ASP A 175 -6.97 12.16 -8.37
CA ASP A 175 -6.87 12.30 -6.92
C ASP A 175 -7.03 13.77 -6.53
N ALA A 176 -7.22 13.99 -5.24
CA ALA A 176 -7.22 15.28 -4.53
C ALA A 176 -6.03 16.22 -4.84
N THR A 177 -5.06 15.78 -5.64
CA THR A 177 -3.81 16.43 -6.06
C THR A 177 -3.73 16.70 -7.58
N GLY A 178 -4.80 16.42 -8.36
CA GLY A 178 -4.84 16.69 -9.80
C GLY A 178 -3.93 15.79 -10.63
N THR A 179 -3.31 14.80 -10.01
CA THR A 179 -2.48 13.78 -10.66
C THR A 179 -3.31 12.51 -10.87
N SER A 180 -3.11 11.84 -12.01
CA SER A 180 -3.73 10.54 -12.32
C SER A 180 -3.46 9.54 -11.19
N THR A 181 -4.51 8.89 -10.67
CA THR A 181 -4.45 7.79 -9.68
C THR A 181 -3.55 6.62 -10.07
N ALA A 182 -3.13 6.55 -11.33
CA ALA A 182 -2.14 5.59 -11.81
C ALA A 182 -0.70 5.86 -11.31
N ALA A 183 -0.40 7.09 -10.84
CA ALA A 183 0.98 7.51 -10.59
C ALA A 183 1.52 7.24 -9.18
N VAL A 184 0.69 7.24 -8.12
CA VAL A 184 1.19 7.06 -6.73
C VAL A 184 0.93 5.64 -6.25
N GLN A 185 1.93 4.78 -6.43
CA GLN A 185 1.94 3.44 -5.82
C GLN A 185 2.03 3.57 -4.29
N SER A 186 1.26 2.78 -3.55
CA SER A 186 1.35 2.78 -2.07
C SER A 186 2.59 2.04 -1.61
N LEU A 187 3.38 2.64 -0.71
CA LEU A 187 4.69 2.16 -0.25
C LEU A 187 5.71 2.09 -1.39
N ALA A 188 5.71 3.09 -2.28
CA ALA A 188 6.61 3.15 -3.44
C ALA A 188 8.09 3.26 -3.05
N LEU A 189 8.40 3.84 -1.88
CA LEU A 189 9.79 4.01 -1.44
C LEU A 189 10.37 2.77 -0.76
N VAL A 190 9.53 1.75 -0.50
CA VAL A 190 9.92 0.48 0.10
C VAL A 190 10.20 -0.54 -1.01
N ASP A 191 11.44 -1.01 -1.09
CA ASP A 191 11.87 -1.92 -2.18
C ASP A 191 11.24 -3.32 -2.06
N ASP A 192 11.16 -3.85 -0.84
CA ASP A 192 10.61 -5.18 -0.56
C ASP A 192 9.32 -5.09 0.27
N LEU A 193 8.18 -5.21 -0.42
CA LEU A 193 6.86 -5.24 0.19
C LEU A 193 6.63 -6.50 1.05
N GLN A 194 7.27 -7.63 0.74
CA GLN A 194 7.14 -8.84 1.54
C GLN A 194 7.82 -8.63 2.90
N GLU A 195 9.03 -8.09 2.90
CA GLU A 195 9.77 -7.78 4.11
C GLU A 195 9.03 -6.75 4.98
N TYR A 196 8.49 -5.69 4.39
CA TYR A 196 7.63 -4.74 5.12
C TYR A 196 6.44 -5.41 5.81
N ASN A 197 5.77 -6.36 5.13
CA ASN A 197 4.63 -7.05 5.72
C ASN A 197 5.04 -8.00 6.85
N CYS A 198 6.18 -8.67 6.74
CA CYS A 198 6.77 -9.47 7.81
C CYS A 198 7.04 -8.59 9.03
N LEU A 199 7.79 -7.49 8.85
CA LEU A 199 8.13 -6.56 9.91
C LEU A 199 6.88 -5.94 10.56
N PHE A 200 5.90 -5.50 9.76
CA PHE A 200 4.64 -4.97 10.28
C PHE A 200 3.91 -5.98 11.17
N ASN A 201 3.86 -7.26 10.76
CA ASN A 201 3.21 -8.30 11.55
C ASN A 201 4.00 -8.65 12.82
N GLU A 202 5.33 -8.65 12.75
CA GLU A 202 6.20 -8.83 13.91
C GLU A 202 5.99 -7.73 14.95
N LEU A 203 6.05 -6.45 14.53
CA LEU A 203 5.77 -5.30 15.40
C LEU A 203 4.33 -5.34 15.94
N LYS A 204 3.36 -5.76 15.12
CA LYS A 204 1.97 -5.93 15.54
C LYS A 204 1.80 -6.99 16.62
N GLN A 205 2.52 -8.11 16.51
CA GLN A 205 2.52 -9.16 17.54
C GLN A 205 3.24 -8.70 18.81
N LYS A 206 4.39 -8.03 18.67
CA LYS A 206 5.24 -7.57 19.77
C LYS A 206 4.61 -6.44 20.59
N TYR A 207 3.95 -5.48 19.93
CA TYR A 207 3.46 -4.25 20.56
C TYR A 207 1.94 -4.09 20.52
N GLY A 208 1.25 -4.68 19.53
CA GLY A 208 -0.14 -4.34 19.26
C GLY A 208 -1.11 -4.71 20.39
N LEU A 209 -1.08 -5.96 20.87
CA LEU A 209 -2.05 -6.43 21.87
C LEU A 209 -1.84 -5.76 23.24
N SER A 210 -0.59 -5.63 23.68
CA SER A 210 -0.25 -4.99 24.96
C SER A 210 -0.58 -3.51 24.95
N MET A 211 -0.30 -2.80 23.85
CA MET A 211 -0.55 -1.36 23.78
C MET A 211 -2.04 -1.04 23.65
N VAL A 212 -2.83 -1.88 22.96
CA VAL A 212 -4.29 -1.74 22.88
C VAL A 212 -4.95 -1.96 24.23
N SER A 213 -4.45 -2.90 25.06
CA SER A 213 -5.06 -3.20 26.35
C SER A 213 -4.81 -2.13 27.41
N ILE A 214 -3.67 -1.43 27.34
CA ILE A 214 -3.30 -0.38 28.31
C ILE A 214 -3.67 1.03 27.86
N TRP A 215 -4.35 1.20 26.72
CA TRP A 215 -4.58 2.51 26.10
C TRP A 215 -5.43 3.45 26.97
N PRO A 216 -4.87 4.57 27.47
CA PRO A 216 -5.57 5.46 28.41
C PRO A 216 -6.22 6.68 27.74
N GLU A 217 -6.04 6.83 26.43
CA GLU A 217 -6.50 8.01 25.68
C GLU A 217 -7.95 7.83 25.20
N CYS A 218 -8.64 8.94 24.95
CA CYS A 218 -10.04 8.91 24.48
C CYS A 218 -10.19 8.52 23.00
N THR A 219 -9.09 8.20 22.32
CA THR A 219 -9.04 7.81 20.92
C THR A 219 -9.15 6.30 20.75
N ASP A 220 -9.58 5.85 19.56
CA ASP A 220 -9.71 4.41 19.26
C ASP A 220 -8.32 3.73 19.27
N PRO A 221 -8.03 2.83 20.22
CA PRO A 221 -6.74 2.17 20.30
C PRO A 221 -6.43 1.35 19.05
N GLN A 222 -7.42 0.70 18.44
CA GLN A 222 -7.17 -0.11 17.25
C GLN A 222 -6.73 0.76 16.08
N LYS A 223 -7.27 1.98 15.95
CA LYS A 223 -6.85 2.89 14.91
C LYS A 223 -5.43 3.42 15.15
N PHE A 224 -5.18 4.01 16.31
CA PHE A 224 -3.94 4.75 16.58
C PHE A 224 -2.74 3.84 16.83
N VAL A 225 -2.92 2.71 17.53
CA VAL A 225 -1.82 1.75 17.75
C VAL A 225 -1.34 1.14 16.43
N PHE A 226 -2.26 0.70 15.57
CA PHE A 226 -1.86 0.10 14.29
C PHE A 226 -1.39 1.14 13.25
N GLU A 227 -1.75 2.41 13.41
CA GLU A 227 -1.21 3.53 12.63
C GLU A 227 0.27 3.75 12.97
N ASP A 228 0.60 3.91 14.26
CA ASP A 228 1.99 4.11 14.70
C ASP A 228 2.87 2.89 14.40
N ILE A 229 2.34 1.66 14.53
CA ILE A 229 3.06 0.43 14.14
C ILE A 229 3.38 0.40 12.63
N ALA A 230 2.43 0.82 11.79
CA ALA A 230 2.66 0.89 10.34
C ALA A 230 3.66 1.98 9.96
N ILE A 231 3.63 3.14 10.64
CA ILE A 231 4.62 4.21 10.44
C ILE A 231 6.01 3.74 10.90
N ALA A 232 6.11 3.06 12.04
CA ALA A 232 7.36 2.49 12.53
C ALA A 232 7.93 1.46 11.54
N ALA A 233 7.11 0.51 11.07
CA ALA A 233 7.53 -0.46 10.05
C ALA A 233 8.05 0.24 8.78
N TYR A 234 7.37 1.29 8.33
CA TYR A 234 7.77 2.06 7.16
C TYR A 234 9.13 2.75 7.34
N LEU A 235 9.33 3.45 8.46
CA LEU A 235 10.58 4.12 8.78
C LEU A 235 11.74 3.14 8.90
N LEU A 236 11.54 2.00 9.58
CA LEU A 236 12.56 0.97 9.73
C LEU A 236 12.99 0.39 8.38
N MET A 237 12.04 0.17 7.46
CA MET A 237 12.35 -0.27 6.09
C MET A 237 13.12 0.79 5.30
N LEU A 238 12.71 2.06 5.40
CA LEU A 238 13.39 3.17 4.76
C LEU A 238 14.83 3.32 5.27
N TRP A 239 15.03 3.20 6.58
CA TRP A 239 16.35 3.25 7.21
C TRP A 239 17.21 2.04 6.88
N LYS A 240 16.62 0.85 6.77
CA LYS A 240 17.34 -0.35 6.31
C LYS A 240 17.84 -0.17 4.87
N LYS A 241 17.00 0.38 3.99
CA LYS A 241 17.37 0.74 2.61
C LYS A 241 18.52 1.75 2.61
N GLU A 242 18.43 2.81 3.41
CA GLU A 242 19.50 3.81 3.55
C GLU A 242 20.82 3.16 4.00
N ARG A 243 20.80 2.31 5.04
CA ARG A 243 21.99 1.59 5.54
C ARG A 243 22.61 0.72 4.45
N THR A 244 21.78 0.01 3.69
CA THR A 244 22.24 -0.87 2.61
C THR A 244 22.89 -0.07 1.49
N ALA A 245 22.30 1.07 1.11
CA ALA A 245 22.82 1.94 0.05
C ALA A 245 24.11 2.68 0.45
N THR A 246 24.24 3.08 1.71
CA THR A 246 25.39 3.85 2.22
C THR A 246 26.49 3.01 2.85
N GLY A 247 26.23 1.72 3.10
CA GLY A 247 27.15 0.81 3.80
C GLY A 247 27.28 1.11 5.30
N ILE A 248 26.38 1.89 5.89
CA ILE A 248 26.40 2.24 7.31
C ILE A 248 25.83 1.08 8.14
N VAL A 249 26.62 0.58 9.09
CA VAL A 249 26.20 -0.47 10.03
C VAL A 249 25.41 0.08 11.22
N GLN A 250 25.67 1.33 11.60
CA GLN A 250 25.02 1.97 12.73
C GLN A 250 23.55 2.26 12.46
N LEU A 251 22.69 2.06 13.47
CA LEU A 251 21.28 2.42 13.41
C LEU A 251 21.10 3.93 13.46
N GLN A 252 20.17 4.42 12.63
CA GLN A 252 19.80 5.83 12.51
C GLN A 252 19.33 6.38 13.86
N SER A 253 19.73 7.61 14.14
CA SER A 253 19.20 8.40 15.25
C SER A 253 18.03 9.28 14.81
N PHE A 254 17.08 9.51 15.71
CA PHE A 254 15.87 10.26 15.38
C PHE A 254 15.39 11.20 16.49
N VAL A 255 14.62 12.21 16.12
CA VAL A 255 13.78 13.02 17.01
C VAL A 255 12.38 13.11 16.43
N ASP A 256 11.36 12.84 17.25
CA ASP A 256 9.95 13.00 16.86
C ASP A 256 9.38 14.27 17.49
N ILE A 257 9.04 15.24 16.64
CA ILE A 257 8.58 16.57 17.05
C ILE A 257 7.06 16.59 17.03
N GLY A 258 6.45 16.84 18.19
CA GLY A 258 5.01 16.68 18.38
C GLY A 258 4.63 15.21 18.53
N CYS A 259 5.43 14.43 19.28
CA CYS A 259 5.31 12.96 19.34
C CYS A 259 4.01 12.46 20.00
N GLY A 260 3.21 13.34 20.60
CA GLY A 260 1.89 13.01 21.13
C GLY A 260 1.94 11.88 22.15
N ASN A 261 1.28 10.77 21.82
CA ASN A 261 1.17 9.61 22.71
C ASN A 261 2.55 8.93 22.98
N GLY A 262 3.58 9.22 22.20
CA GLY A 262 4.94 8.68 22.37
C GLY A 262 5.14 7.23 21.90
N LEU A 263 4.12 6.59 21.34
CA LEU A 263 4.15 5.19 20.91
C LEU A 263 5.15 4.96 19.78
N LEU A 264 5.19 5.84 18.78
CA LEU A 264 6.16 5.73 17.69
C LEU A 264 7.60 5.77 18.23
N VAL A 265 7.89 6.70 19.14
CA VAL A 265 9.20 6.81 19.81
C VAL A 265 9.52 5.55 20.59
N TYR A 266 8.55 5.03 21.36
CA TYR A 266 8.70 3.78 22.12
C TYR A 266 9.05 2.60 21.21
N ILE A 267 8.34 2.42 20.10
CA ILE A 267 8.60 1.31 19.16
C ILE A 267 10.00 1.45 18.56
N LEU A 268 10.34 2.61 17.99
CA LEU A 268 11.64 2.82 17.34
C LEU A 268 12.81 2.65 18.32
N ALA A 269 12.68 3.17 19.55
CA ALA A 269 13.68 2.98 20.60
C ALA A 269 13.81 1.51 21.01
N SER A 270 12.70 0.78 21.09
CA SER A 270 12.67 -0.64 21.41
C SER A 270 13.25 -1.54 20.30
N GLU A 271 13.25 -1.07 19.06
CA GLU A 271 13.96 -1.68 17.93
C GLU A 271 15.45 -1.28 17.87
N GLY A 272 15.95 -0.55 18.87
CA GLY A 272 17.37 -0.23 19.05
C GLY A 272 17.82 1.10 18.46
N HIS A 273 16.91 1.90 17.89
CA HIS A 273 17.25 3.20 17.34
C HIS A 273 17.39 4.26 18.44
N ARG A 274 18.49 5.01 18.42
CA ARG A 274 18.73 6.09 19.39
C ARG A 274 17.87 7.30 19.05
N GLY A 275 16.87 7.61 19.86
CA GLY A 275 16.06 8.80 19.64
C GLY A 275 15.23 9.20 20.84
N TYR A 276 14.51 10.30 20.68
CA TYR A 276 13.64 10.85 21.71
C TYR A 276 12.45 11.59 21.10
N GLY A 277 11.39 11.75 21.88
CA GLY A 277 10.20 12.48 21.50
C GLY A 277 10.09 13.80 22.24
N ILE A 278 9.56 14.82 21.57
CA ILE A 278 9.24 16.12 22.18
C ILE A 278 7.76 16.40 21.95
N ASP A 279 7.03 16.72 23.02
CA ASP A 279 5.65 17.21 22.93
C ASP A 279 5.46 18.38 23.89
N LEU A 280 4.53 19.28 23.58
CA LEU A 280 4.18 20.42 24.43
C LEU A 280 3.66 19.95 25.80
N ARG A 281 3.05 18.76 25.87
CA ARG A 281 2.49 18.21 27.10
C ARG A 281 2.72 16.71 27.23
N LYS A 282 3.00 16.26 28.45
CA LYS A 282 3.01 14.85 28.78
C LYS A 282 1.63 14.22 28.53
N ARG A 283 1.59 13.07 27.85
CA ARG A 283 0.37 12.28 27.64
C ARG A 283 0.25 11.16 28.67
N LYS A 284 -0.97 10.64 28.85
CA LYS A 284 -1.24 9.63 29.88
C LYS A 284 -0.52 8.32 29.58
N LEU A 285 -0.36 7.99 28.30
CA LEU A 285 0.33 6.77 27.86
C LEU A 285 1.80 6.73 28.28
N TRP A 286 2.44 7.89 28.49
CA TRP A 286 3.88 7.95 28.83
C TRP A 286 4.20 7.24 30.15
N ASP A 287 3.27 7.28 31.12
CA ASP A 287 3.44 6.62 32.42
C ASP A 287 3.21 5.10 32.38
N LEU A 288 2.67 4.59 31.27
CA LEU A 288 2.32 3.18 31.10
C LEU A 288 3.33 2.41 30.25
N PHE A 289 4.33 3.08 29.68
CA PHE A 289 5.39 2.38 28.96
C PHE A 289 6.22 1.51 29.92
N PRO A 290 6.61 0.30 29.50
CA PRO A 290 7.43 -0.60 30.31
C PRO A 290 8.70 0.08 30.83
N SER A 291 8.99 -0.06 32.13
CA SER A 291 10.12 0.59 32.80
C SER A 291 11.49 0.00 32.43
N GLU A 292 11.50 -1.18 31.79
CA GLU A 292 12.70 -1.88 31.33
C GLU A 292 13.50 -1.07 30.31
N LEU A 293 12.81 -0.31 29.46
CA LEU A 293 13.43 0.58 28.48
C LEU A 293 13.14 2.03 28.86
N LYS A 294 14.17 2.77 29.24
CA LYS A 294 14.03 4.19 29.55
C LYS A 294 13.81 4.98 28.26
N ILE A 295 12.56 5.23 27.92
CA ILE A 295 12.19 6.07 26.77
C ILE A 295 12.43 7.54 27.12
N ASP A 296 13.13 8.24 26.24
CA ASP A 296 13.37 9.67 26.36
C ASP A 296 12.20 10.42 25.71
N LEU A 297 11.27 10.87 26.55
CA LEU A 297 10.12 11.70 26.17
C LEU A 297 10.18 13.00 26.96
N ARG A 298 10.23 14.12 26.26
CA ARG A 298 10.49 15.45 26.84
C ARG A 298 9.28 16.35 26.67
N VAL A 299 8.95 17.05 27.75
CA VAL A 299 7.90 18.07 27.74
C VAL A 299 8.57 19.41 27.48
N GLU A 300 8.68 19.79 26.22
CA GLU A 300 9.36 21.02 25.79
C GLU A 300 8.56 21.71 24.68
N THR A 301 8.62 23.04 24.65
CA THR A 301 8.02 23.82 23.56
C THR A 301 9.05 23.99 22.45
N ILE A 302 8.72 23.55 21.24
CA ILE A 302 9.54 23.82 20.06
C ILE A 302 9.15 25.18 19.50
N VAL A 303 10.06 26.14 19.66
CA VAL A 303 9.97 27.45 19.02
C VAL A 303 10.96 27.44 17.85
N PRO A 304 10.48 27.51 16.59
CA PRO A 304 11.35 27.47 15.42
C PRO A 304 12.40 28.60 15.43
N SER A 305 13.58 28.27 15.95
CA SER A 305 14.66 29.20 16.25
C SER A 305 15.99 28.43 16.35
N ASP A 306 17.09 29.16 16.52
CA ASP A 306 18.44 28.58 16.62
C ASP A 306 18.63 27.71 17.87
N ALA A 307 17.74 27.86 18.85
CA ALA A 307 17.73 27.06 20.07
C ALA A 307 17.11 25.66 19.89
N SER A 308 16.37 25.42 18.81
CA SER A 308 15.64 24.17 18.56
C SER A 308 16.22 23.41 17.36
N LEU A 309 17.53 23.17 17.39
CA LEU A 309 18.28 22.45 16.36
C LEU A 309 18.82 21.11 16.88
N PHE A 310 18.98 20.15 15.97
CA PHE A 310 19.34 18.76 16.29
C PHE A 310 20.57 18.29 15.50
N PRO A 311 21.76 18.88 15.72
CA PRO A 311 22.93 18.68 14.86
C PRO A 311 23.51 17.25 14.87
N THR A 312 23.17 16.45 15.89
CA THR A 312 23.65 15.06 16.04
C THR A 312 22.62 14.01 15.68
N ILE A 313 21.47 14.42 15.12
CA ILE A 313 20.35 13.55 14.78
C ILE A 313 20.26 13.37 13.27
N ASP A 314 20.10 12.11 12.85
CA ASP A 314 20.03 11.76 11.43
C ASP A 314 18.65 12.05 10.84
N TRP A 315 17.58 11.83 11.61
CA TRP A 315 16.19 11.94 11.16
C TRP A 315 15.31 12.82 12.05
N ILE A 316 14.63 13.79 11.45
CA ILE A 316 13.53 14.53 12.09
C ILE A 316 12.20 13.94 11.62
N ILE A 317 11.38 13.51 12.56
CA ILE A 317 10.05 12.95 12.31
C ILE A 317 9.02 14.00 12.71
N GLY A 318 8.09 14.28 11.79
CA GLY A 318 6.86 15.02 12.04
C GLY A 318 5.67 14.13 11.75
N ASN A 319 5.30 13.27 12.71
CA ASN A 319 4.10 12.45 12.60
C ASN A 319 2.90 13.24 13.12
N HIS A 320 2.08 13.77 12.22
CA HIS A 320 0.91 14.57 12.61
C HIS A 320 1.25 15.76 13.52
N SER A 321 2.37 16.44 13.21
CA SER A 321 2.97 17.51 14.01
C SER A 321 2.22 18.86 13.98
N ASP A 322 0.92 18.85 13.63
CA ASP A 322 0.03 20.03 13.57
C ASP A 322 0.69 21.29 12.98
N GLU A 323 0.81 22.36 13.76
CA GLU A 323 1.36 23.68 13.39
C GLU A 323 2.85 23.63 13.00
N LEU A 324 3.57 22.59 13.43
CA LEU A 324 4.98 22.40 13.11
C LEU A 324 5.21 21.73 11.76
N SER A 325 4.15 21.24 11.09
CA SER A 325 4.27 20.56 9.78
C SER A 325 5.11 21.33 8.75
N PRO A 326 4.90 22.64 8.48
CA PRO A 326 5.74 23.39 7.55
C PRO A 326 7.17 23.65 8.09
N TRP A 327 7.35 23.61 9.41
CA TRP A 327 8.64 23.85 10.06
C TRP A 327 9.57 22.63 10.07
N ILE A 328 9.04 21.40 9.99
CA ILE A 328 9.86 20.17 9.95
C ILE A 328 11.00 20.22 8.91
N PRO A 329 10.74 20.51 7.61
CA PRO A 329 11.83 20.61 6.64
C PRO A 329 12.81 21.75 6.96
N VAL A 330 12.33 22.87 7.49
CA VAL A 330 13.18 24.01 7.87
C VAL A 330 14.13 23.61 9.01
N ILE A 331 13.60 23.00 10.07
CA ILE A 331 14.39 22.54 11.22
C ILE A 331 15.41 21.49 10.78
N ALA A 332 15.02 20.56 9.90
CA ALA A 332 15.94 19.54 9.36
C ALA A 332 17.08 20.17 8.57
N ALA A 333 16.78 21.10 7.66
CA ALA A 333 17.81 21.79 6.88
C ALA A 333 18.79 22.59 7.74
N ARG A 334 18.30 23.22 8.82
CA ARG A 334 19.12 24.03 9.72
C ARG A 334 19.88 23.19 10.76
N SER A 335 19.42 21.98 11.05
CA SER A 335 20.06 21.12 12.06
C SER A 335 21.38 20.53 11.55
N SER A 336 21.40 19.94 10.35
CA SER A 336 22.62 19.39 9.75
C SER A 336 22.44 19.15 8.25
N TYR A 337 23.55 19.22 7.49
CA TYR A 337 23.56 18.88 6.06
C TYR A 337 23.27 17.40 5.78
N ARG A 338 23.48 16.52 6.77
CA ARG A 338 23.19 15.09 6.66
C ARG A 338 21.81 14.71 7.20
N CYS A 339 21.12 15.68 7.81
CA CYS A 339 19.81 15.44 8.42
C CYS A 339 18.77 15.20 7.33
N ARG A 340 17.90 14.23 7.56
CA ARG A 340 16.75 13.87 6.72
C ARG A 340 15.48 14.11 7.50
N PHE A 341 14.35 14.15 6.79
CA PHE A 341 13.07 14.25 7.47
C PHE A 341 12.04 13.29 6.92
N PHE A 342 11.12 12.91 7.81
CA PHE A 342 9.86 12.28 7.47
C PHE A 342 8.74 13.18 7.98
N LEU A 343 7.80 13.54 7.12
CA LEU A 343 6.65 14.37 7.47
C LEU A 343 5.36 13.68 7.02
N LEU A 344 4.47 13.41 7.97
CA LEU A 344 3.10 12.95 7.74
C LEU A 344 2.13 14.04 8.21
N PRO A 345 1.77 15.00 7.34
CA PRO A 345 0.97 16.14 7.76
C PRO A 345 -0.47 15.73 8.06
N CYS A 346 -1.02 16.25 9.18
CA CYS A 346 -2.44 16.15 9.50
C CYS A 346 -3.16 17.47 9.23
N CYS A 347 -2.67 18.58 9.75
CA CYS A 347 -3.37 19.86 9.75
C CYS A 347 -2.65 20.86 8.86
N ALA A 348 -3.42 21.62 8.09
CA ALA A 348 -2.88 22.60 7.15
C ALA A 348 -2.72 23.94 7.88
N TYR A 349 -1.47 24.28 8.18
CA TYR A 349 -1.08 25.51 8.89
C TYR A 349 0.05 26.22 8.14
N GLU A 350 0.07 27.54 8.28
CA GLU A 350 1.14 28.40 7.81
C GLU A 350 2.20 28.62 8.91
N PHE A 351 3.32 29.25 8.55
CA PHE A 351 4.42 29.53 9.48
C PHE A 351 4.02 30.46 10.64
N ASP A 352 3.01 31.30 10.46
CA ASP A 352 2.48 32.22 11.48
C ASP A 352 1.46 31.55 12.42
N GLY A 353 1.19 30.25 12.25
CA GLY A 353 0.19 29.49 13.02
C GLY A 353 -1.24 29.68 12.52
N SER A 354 -1.47 30.48 11.47
CA SER A 354 -2.79 30.59 10.84
C SER A 354 -3.13 29.31 10.04
N LYS A 355 -4.42 29.07 9.82
CA LYS A 355 -4.87 27.95 8.99
C LYS A 355 -4.55 28.23 7.53
N TYR A 356 -3.84 27.32 6.88
CA TYR A 356 -3.47 27.41 5.47
C TYR A 356 -4.72 27.61 4.59
N GLN A 357 -4.68 28.66 3.80
CA GLN A 357 -5.73 28.99 2.83
C GLN A 357 -5.39 28.36 1.49
N ARG A 358 -6.30 27.49 1.03
CA ARG A 358 -6.15 26.80 -0.25
C ARG A 358 -6.00 27.80 -1.39
N GLN A 359 -4.94 27.66 -2.17
CA GLN A 359 -4.64 28.48 -3.33
C GLN A 359 -5.17 27.85 -4.62
N ASN A 360 -5.09 26.53 -4.74
CA ASN A 360 -5.57 25.81 -5.93
C ASN A 360 -6.94 25.16 -5.71
N CYS A 361 -7.99 25.74 -6.32
CA CYS A 361 -9.35 25.22 -6.22
C CYS A 361 -9.58 23.88 -6.91
N SER A 362 -8.71 23.47 -7.84
CA SER A 362 -8.77 22.16 -8.49
C SER A 362 -8.33 21.01 -7.56
N LEU A 363 -7.64 21.35 -6.46
CA LEU A 363 -7.13 20.40 -5.49
C LEU A 363 -7.99 20.39 -4.22
N SER A 364 -7.93 19.28 -3.49
CA SER A 364 -8.39 19.27 -2.10
C SER A 364 -7.48 20.14 -1.24
N GLN A 365 -7.98 20.63 -0.11
CA GLN A 365 -7.15 21.40 0.84
C GLN A 365 -5.91 20.61 1.29
N TYR A 366 -6.04 19.30 1.50
CA TYR A 366 -4.91 18.45 1.89
C TYR A 366 -3.90 18.27 0.75
N GLY A 367 -4.37 18.05 -0.48
CA GLY A 367 -3.50 17.91 -1.65
C GLY A 367 -2.74 19.19 -1.97
N ASP A 368 -3.40 20.35 -1.88
CA ASP A 368 -2.76 21.65 -2.05
C ASP A 368 -1.73 21.92 -0.94
N PHE A 369 -2.06 21.56 0.31
CA PHE A 369 -1.13 21.68 1.43
C PHE A 369 0.10 20.76 1.30
N LEU A 370 -0.04 19.55 0.75
CA LEU A 370 1.10 18.67 0.45
C LEU A 370 2.04 19.31 -0.58
N ASN A 371 1.50 19.96 -1.61
CA ASN A 371 2.31 20.70 -2.59
C ASN A 371 3.03 21.88 -1.93
N TYR A 372 2.35 22.62 -1.06
CA TYR A 372 2.95 23.71 -0.28
C TYR A 372 4.11 23.22 0.60
N ALA A 373 3.91 22.14 1.37
CA ALA A 373 4.95 21.56 2.22
C ALA A 373 6.12 20.99 1.39
N THR A 374 5.84 20.42 0.22
CA THR A 374 6.87 19.94 -0.73
C THR A 374 7.70 21.10 -1.26
N GLU A 375 7.07 22.23 -1.60
CA GLU A 375 7.78 23.41 -2.10
C GLU A 375 8.69 24.01 -1.02
N ILE A 376 8.22 24.12 0.23
CA ILE A 376 9.05 24.53 1.36
C ILE A 376 10.29 23.64 1.47
N ALA A 377 10.10 22.32 1.42
CA ALA A 377 11.20 21.38 1.55
C ALA A 377 12.21 21.49 0.38
N ARG A 378 11.75 21.75 -0.84
CA ARG A 378 12.62 22.02 -2.00
C ARG A 378 13.42 23.31 -1.82
N VAL A 379 12.78 24.38 -1.36
CA VAL A 379 13.47 25.65 -1.04
C VAL A 379 14.52 25.45 0.06
N CYS A 380 14.28 24.54 1.01
CA CYS A 380 15.25 24.14 2.04
C CYS A 380 16.41 23.27 1.49
N GLY A 381 16.41 22.96 0.19
CA GLY A 381 17.46 22.21 -0.50
C GLY A 381 17.33 20.70 -0.37
N PHE A 382 16.14 20.17 -0.10
CA PHE A 382 15.90 18.72 -0.08
C PHE A 382 15.44 18.19 -1.44
N HIS A 383 15.90 16.99 -1.77
CA HIS A 383 15.18 16.11 -2.68
C HIS A 383 14.00 15.48 -1.92
N VAL A 384 12.78 15.77 -2.38
CA VAL A 384 11.54 15.37 -1.70
C VAL A 384 10.84 14.29 -2.49
N GLU A 385 10.66 13.15 -1.85
CA GLU A 385 9.88 12.03 -2.38
C GLU A 385 8.55 11.93 -1.63
N MET A 386 7.48 11.64 -2.36
CA MET A 386 6.15 11.46 -1.80
C MET A 386 5.78 9.99 -1.81
N ASP A 387 5.22 9.49 -0.71
CA ASP A 387 4.72 8.12 -0.63
C ASP A 387 3.37 8.05 0.08
N ARG A 388 2.62 6.98 -0.21
CA ARG A 388 1.30 6.72 0.35
C ARG A 388 1.35 5.50 1.27
N LEU A 389 1.22 5.75 2.56
CA LEU A 389 1.28 4.74 3.62
C LEU A 389 0.01 3.87 3.67
N ARG A 390 0.18 2.63 4.16
CA ARG A 390 -0.92 1.67 4.41
C ARG A 390 -1.45 1.78 5.84
N ILE A 391 -1.86 2.99 6.24
CA ILE A 391 -2.42 3.29 7.57
C ILE A 391 -3.95 3.47 7.54
N PRO A 392 -4.66 3.31 8.68
CA PRO A 392 -6.10 3.54 8.79
C PRO A 392 -6.49 5.04 8.87
N SER A 393 -5.85 5.89 8.06
CA SER A 393 -6.10 7.33 7.97
C SER A 393 -6.41 7.78 6.54
N THR A 394 -7.20 8.85 6.42
CA THR A 394 -7.42 9.55 5.14
C THR A 394 -6.21 10.42 4.76
N LYS A 395 -5.45 10.88 5.75
CA LYS A 395 -4.23 11.68 5.61
C LYS A 395 -3.02 10.77 5.74
N ARG A 396 -2.74 10.06 4.65
CA ARG A 396 -1.79 8.93 4.59
C ARG A 396 -0.67 9.13 3.59
N THR A 397 -0.49 10.35 3.10
CA THR A 397 0.60 10.70 2.20
C THR A 397 1.69 11.35 3.03
N CYS A 398 2.89 10.79 3.01
CA CYS A 398 4.06 11.35 3.68
C CYS A 398 5.01 11.97 2.67
N LEU A 399 5.83 12.90 3.16
CA LEU A 399 6.97 13.48 2.47
C LEU A 399 8.24 12.96 3.14
N VAL A 400 9.16 12.44 2.33
CA VAL A 400 10.49 12.03 2.76
C VAL A 400 11.50 12.97 2.10
N GLY A 401 12.30 13.65 2.92
CA GLY A 401 13.33 14.55 2.44
C GLY A 401 14.72 13.97 2.65
N SER A 402 15.50 13.89 1.58
CA SER A 402 16.93 13.57 1.62
C SER A 402 17.74 14.65 0.89
N LYS A 403 19.03 14.75 1.19
CA LYS A 403 19.96 15.71 0.55
C LYS A 403 21.01 14.97 -0.26
#